data_AF-B0BE28-F1
#
_entry.id   AF-B0BE28-F1
#
_cell.length_a   1.000
_cell.length_b   1.000
_cell.length_c   1.000
_cell.angle_alpha   90.00
_cell.angle_beta   90.00
_cell.angle_gamma   90.00
#
_symmetry.space_group_name_H-M   'P 1'
#
loop_
_entity.id
_entity.type
_entity.pdbx_description
1 polymer ?
#
loop_
_entity_poly.entity_id
_entity_poly.type
_entity_poly.pdbx_seq_one_letter_code
_entity_poly.pdbx_strand_id
1 'polypeptide(L)'
;AVPLSESEKCIVGTGLERQVALDSGVPAIAEHEGRVIYTDTDKIILSGNGHTLSIPLVMYQRSNKNTCMHQKPHVPRGKFIKKGQIVADGAATVGGELALGKNILVAYMPWEGYNFEDAVLISDRLLYGGIYTSFHIRKYEIQTHVTSHGPERITSEIPSLEAHLLRNLSKNGIVMLGSKT
;
A
#
# COMPACT_ATOMS: atom_id res chain seq x y z
N ALA A 1 -1.15 -11.92 -7.16
CA ALA A 1 -1.88 -10.66 -7.38
C ALA A 1 -1.06 -9.49 -6.85
N VAL A 2 -1.30 -8.28 -7.38
CA VAL A 2 -0.73 -7.03 -6.86
C VAL A 2 -1.79 -6.37 -5.96
N PRO A 3 -1.45 -5.90 -4.75
CA PRO A 3 -2.40 -5.19 -3.90
C PRO A 3 -2.97 -3.95 -4.59
N LEU A 4 -4.30 -3.87 -4.65
CA LEU A 4 -5.01 -2.71 -5.18
C LEU A 4 -5.08 -1.60 -4.13
N SER A 5 -5.25 -0.36 -4.57
CA SER A 5 -5.55 0.78 -3.69
C SER A 5 -6.79 0.52 -2.86
N GLU A 6 -7.81 -0.04 -3.52
CA GLU A 6 -9.08 -0.43 -2.93
C GLU A 6 -9.37 -1.88 -3.31
N SER A 7 -9.16 -2.82 -2.39
CA SER A 7 -9.53 -4.22 -2.58
C SER A 7 -11.00 -4.47 -2.24
N GLU A 8 -11.51 -5.65 -2.58
CA GLU A 8 -12.86 -6.11 -2.20
C GLU A 8 -12.83 -7.61 -1.88
N LYS A 9 -13.61 -8.02 -0.88
CA LYS A 9 -13.83 -9.44 -0.59
C LYS A 9 -14.48 -10.11 -1.81
N CYS A 10 -14.08 -11.32 -2.14
CA CYS A 10 -14.75 -12.06 -3.23
C CYS A 10 -16.22 -12.32 -2.89
N ILE A 11 -17.12 -12.17 -3.87
CA ILE A 11 -18.54 -12.54 -3.71
C ILE A 11 -18.74 -14.05 -3.55
N VAL A 12 -17.83 -14.84 -4.11
CA VAL A 12 -17.80 -16.31 -4.00
C VAL A 12 -16.40 -16.69 -3.52
N GLY A 13 -16.32 -17.19 -2.29
CA GLY A 13 -15.08 -17.61 -1.65
C GLY A 13 -15.08 -19.10 -1.31
N THR A 14 -13.91 -19.59 -0.89
CA THR A 14 -13.67 -20.98 -0.45
C THR A 14 -13.86 -21.16 1.05
N GLY A 15 -13.82 -20.08 1.82
CA GLY A 15 -13.80 -20.06 3.29
C GLY A 15 -12.39 -20.02 3.89
N LEU A 16 -11.34 -20.21 3.09
CA LEU A 16 -9.95 -20.14 3.54
C LEU A 16 -9.42 -18.71 3.65
N GLU A 17 -10.12 -17.72 3.10
CA GLU A 17 -9.64 -16.35 2.92
C GLU A 17 -9.27 -15.68 4.25
N ARG A 18 -10.02 -15.97 5.31
CA ARG A 18 -9.75 -15.45 6.67
C ARG A 18 -8.51 -16.07 7.28
N GLN A 19 -8.35 -17.39 7.14
CA GLN A 19 -7.18 -18.10 7.65
C GLN A 19 -5.92 -17.64 6.93
N VAL A 20 -5.97 -17.51 5.60
CA VAL A 20 -4.84 -17.02 4.80
C VAL A 20 -4.46 -15.59 5.18
N ALA A 21 -5.44 -14.71 5.39
CA ALA A 21 -5.15 -13.35 5.84
C ALA A 21 -4.46 -13.33 7.21
N LEU A 22 -4.96 -14.10 8.18
CA LEU A 22 -4.37 -14.20 9.51
C LEU A 22 -2.94 -14.78 9.48
N ASP A 23 -2.76 -15.91 8.81
CA ASP A 23 -1.48 -16.64 8.78
C ASP A 23 -0.42 -15.88 7.96
N SER A 24 -0.83 -15.00 7.05
CA SER A 24 0.09 -14.14 6.30
C SER A 24 0.81 -13.10 7.15
N GLY A 25 0.28 -12.76 8.34
CA GLY A 25 0.78 -11.67 9.19
C GLY A 25 0.61 -10.27 8.58
N VAL A 26 -0.17 -10.12 7.51
CA VAL A 26 -0.38 -8.84 6.83
C VAL A 26 -1.33 -7.89 7.59
N PRO A 27 -2.48 -8.34 8.13
CA PRO A 27 -3.33 -7.52 8.98
C PRO A 27 -2.68 -7.25 10.35
N ALA A 28 -3.02 -6.12 10.98
CA ALA A 28 -2.63 -5.87 12.36
C ALA A 28 -3.61 -6.57 13.32
N ILE A 29 -3.06 -7.32 14.27
CA ILE A 29 -3.81 -8.10 15.26
C ILE A 29 -3.55 -7.53 16.66
N ALA A 30 -4.59 -7.46 17.49
CA ALA A 30 -4.45 -7.06 18.88
C ALA A 30 -3.82 -8.17 19.73
N GLU A 31 -2.63 -7.93 20.27
CA GLU A 31 -1.95 -8.86 21.19
C GLU A 31 -2.59 -8.91 22.58
N HIS A 32 -3.29 -7.83 22.94
CA HIS A 32 -3.95 -7.65 24.23
C HIS A 32 -5.37 -7.13 24.03
N GLU A 33 -6.25 -7.43 24.98
CA GLU A 33 -7.58 -6.84 25.02
C GLU A 33 -7.57 -5.43 25.61
N GLY A 34 -8.56 -4.63 25.25
CA GLY A 34 -8.68 -3.27 25.75
C GLY A 34 -9.68 -2.43 24.97
N ARG A 35 -9.98 -1.24 25.49
CA ARG A 35 -10.86 -0.27 24.83
C ARG A 35 -10.05 0.68 23.96
N VAL A 36 -10.44 0.87 22.70
CA VAL A 36 -9.81 1.83 21.80
C VAL A 36 -9.99 3.24 22.36
N ILE A 37 -8.89 3.91 22.72
CA ILE A 37 -8.93 5.30 23.20
C ILE A 37 -8.57 6.29 22.10
N TYR A 38 -7.79 5.85 21.11
CA TYR A 38 -7.34 6.68 20.00
C TYR A 38 -6.99 5.81 18.78
N THR A 39 -7.22 6.35 17.60
CA THR A 39 -6.94 5.70 16.32
C THR A 39 -6.41 6.77 15.37
N ASP A 40 -5.26 6.50 14.77
CA ASP A 40 -4.65 7.31 13.72
C ASP A 40 -4.22 6.41 12.56
N THR A 41 -3.70 6.99 11.49
CA THR A 41 -3.20 6.25 10.33
C THR A 41 -1.97 5.40 10.66
N ASP A 42 -1.14 5.83 11.62
CA ASP A 42 0.13 5.19 11.96
C ASP A 42 0.09 4.33 13.23
N LYS A 43 -1.00 4.41 14.02
CA LYS A 43 -1.15 3.62 15.26
C LYS A 43 -2.58 3.54 15.78
N ILE A 44 -2.84 2.52 16.57
CA ILE A 44 -4.06 2.36 17.38
C ILE A 44 -3.64 2.30 18.85
N ILE A 45 -4.33 3.04 19.71
CA ILE A 45 -4.05 3.04 21.15
C ILE A 45 -5.23 2.43 21.90
N LEU A 46 -4.93 1.41 22.71
CA LEU A 46 -5.86 0.69 23.57
C LEU A 46 -5.61 1.03 25.04
N SER A 47 -6.67 1.07 25.84
CA SER A 47 -6.59 1.08 27.31
C SER A 47 -7.05 -0.27 27.84
N GLY A 48 -6.20 -0.93 28.63
CA GLY A 48 -6.46 -2.25 29.20
C GLY A 48 -5.61 -2.49 30.44
N ASN A 49 -6.15 -3.17 31.46
CA ASN A 49 -5.46 -3.53 32.69
C ASN A 49 -4.69 -2.37 33.37
N GLY A 50 -5.28 -1.17 33.38
CA GLY A 50 -4.67 0.02 34.01
C GLY A 50 -3.55 0.69 33.21
N HIS A 51 -3.19 0.15 32.03
CA HIS A 51 -2.16 0.69 31.17
C HIS A 51 -2.69 1.06 29.77
N THR A 52 -1.86 1.80 29.05
CA THR A 52 -2.11 2.17 27.65
C THR A 52 -1.17 1.38 26.75
N LEU A 53 -1.70 0.75 25.72
CA LEU A 53 -0.98 -0.09 24.76
C LEU A 53 -1.08 0.54 23.37
N SER A 54 0.04 0.63 22.66
CA SER A 54 0.10 1.18 21.30
C SER A 54 0.38 0.07 20.30
N ILE A 55 -0.45 -0.03 19.27
CA ILE A 55 -0.29 -0.92 18.12
C ILE A 55 0.16 -0.06 16.94
N PRO A 56 1.46 -0.04 16.58
CA PRO A 56 1.92 0.68 15.40
C PRO A 56 1.39 0.03 14.12
N LEU A 57 1.08 0.84 13.12
CA LEU A 57 0.59 0.42 11.82
C LEU A 57 1.63 0.71 10.74
N VAL A 58 1.73 -0.20 9.78
CA VAL A 58 2.59 -0.03 8.61
C VAL A 58 1.99 1.00 7.67
N MET A 59 2.73 2.07 7.34
CA MET A 59 2.29 3.08 6.37
C MET A 59 3.23 3.17 5.17
N TYR A 60 2.68 3.00 3.97
CA TYR A 60 3.35 3.23 2.68
C TYR A 60 4.75 2.60 2.58
N GLN A 61 4.91 1.40 3.14
CA GLN A 61 6.18 0.69 3.15
C GLN A 61 6.37 -0.06 1.83
N ARG A 62 7.59 -0.05 1.30
CA ARG A 62 7.96 -0.81 0.11
C ARG A 62 8.10 -2.29 0.43
N SER A 63 7.43 -3.16 -0.34
CA SER A 63 7.70 -4.61 -0.34
C SER A 63 8.90 -4.96 -1.24
N ASN A 64 9.45 -6.17 -1.09
CA ASN A 64 10.55 -6.63 -1.97
C ASN A 64 10.22 -6.54 -3.47
N LYS A 65 8.95 -6.76 -3.84
CA LYS A 65 8.44 -6.69 -5.22
C LYS A 65 7.93 -5.30 -5.63
N ASN A 66 8.35 -4.23 -4.94
CA ASN A 66 7.96 -2.85 -5.23
C ASN A 66 6.46 -2.56 -5.07
N THR A 67 5.69 -3.37 -4.34
CA THR A 67 4.29 -3.06 -4.03
C THR A 67 4.20 -2.26 -2.73
N CYS A 68 3.12 -1.51 -2.55
CA CYS A 68 2.84 -0.78 -1.33
C CYS A 68 2.28 -1.71 -0.24
N MET A 69 2.88 -1.68 0.94
CA MET A 69 2.36 -2.27 2.18
C MET A 69 1.82 -1.13 3.04
N HIS A 70 0.52 -1.15 3.32
CA HIS A 70 -0.15 -0.13 4.12
C HIS A 70 -1.29 -0.79 4.89
N GLN A 71 -1.36 -0.52 6.19
CA GLN A 71 -2.39 -1.03 7.09
C GLN A 71 -3.42 0.06 7.37
N LYS A 72 -4.68 -0.22 7.09
CA LYS A 72 -5.82 0.69 7.31
C LYS A 72 -6.57 0.27 8.57
N PRO A 73 -6.61 1.08 9.64
CA PRO A 73 -7.36 0.76 10.85
C PRO A 73 -8.86 0.71 10.54
N HIS A 74 -9.56 -0.28 11.12
CA HIS A 74 -11.01 -0.45 10.92
C HIS A 74 -11.80 -0.42 12.24
N VAL A 75 -11.16 -0.03 13.34
CA VAL A 75 -11.75 -0.02 14.69
C VAL A 75 -12.08 1.41 15.13
N PRO A 76 -13.35 1.71 15.46
CA PRO A 76 -13.73 3.02 15.95
C PRO A 76 -13.32 3.20 17.42
N ARG A 77 -13.11 4.47 17.79
CA ARG A 77 -12.86 4.86 19.19
C ARG A 77 -13.98 4.37 20.10
N GLY A 78 -13.61 3.92 21.29
CA GLY A 78 -14.53 3.45 22.32
C GLY A 78 -14.93 1.98 22.20
N LYS A 79 -14.61 1.29 21.09
CA LYS A 79 -14.86 -0.15 20.92
C LYS A 79 -13.94 -0.96 21.83
N PHE A 80 -14.47 -2.03 22.42
CA PHE A 80 -13.67 -3.01 23.14
C PHE A 80 -13.12 -4.05 22.16
N ILE A 81 -11.81 -4.29 22.21
CA ILE A 81 -11.06 -5.20 21.35
C ILE A 81 -10.63 -6.39 22.19
N LYS A 82 -10.78 -7.60 21.64
CA LYS A 82 -10.30 -8.83 22.26
C LYS A 82 -8.90 -9.17 21.74
N LYS A 83 -8.12 -9.90 22.56
CA LYS A 83 -6.88 -10.51 22.08
C LYS A 83 -7.14 -11.39 20.86
N GLY A 84 -6.28 -11.30 19.86
CA GLY A 84 -6.38 -12.03 18.59
C GLY A 84 -7.34 -11.40 17.57
N GLN A 85 -8.02 -10.30 17.92
CA GLN A 85 -8.89 -9.60 16.98
C GLN A 85 -8.07 -8.77 15.98
N ILE A 86 -8.44 -8.83 14.70
CA ILE A 86 -7.89 -7.94 13.67
C ILE A 86 -8.38 -6.51 13.96
N VAL A 87 -7.46 -5.55 13.92
CA VAL A 87 -7.72 -4.14 14.20
C VAL A 87 -7.43 -3.22 13.01
N ALA A 88 -6.59 -3.68 12.09
CA ALA A 88 -6.32 -3.01 10.83
C ALA A 88 -6.17 -4.04 9.71
N ASP A 89 -6.79 -3.77 8.56
CA ASP A 89 -6.54 -4.53 7.34
C ASP A 89 -5.20 -4.13 6.75
N GLY A 90 -4.48 -5.07 6.14
CA GLY A 90 -3.23 -4.78 5.44
C GLY A 90 -3.39 -4.78 3.91
N ALA A 91 -2.27 -4.91 3.22
CA ALA A 91 -2.27 -4.97 1.76
C ALA A 91 -3.06 -6.20 1.27
N ALA A 92 -4.04 -5.97 0.40
CA ALA A 92 -4.90 -7.01 -0.15
C ALA A 92 -5.69 -7.83 0.90
N THR A 93 -6.11 -7.19 2.00
CA THR A 93 -7.12 -7.73 2.91
C THR A 93 -8.26 -6.74 3.11
N VAL A 94 -9.47 -7.24 3.32
CA VAL A 94 -10.64 -6.42 3.67
C VAL A 94 -11.41 -7.16 4.74
N GLY A 95 -11.76 -6.49 5.84
CA GLY A 95 -12.52 -7.08 6.94
C GLY A 95 -11.91 -8.39 7.46
N GLY A 96 -10.58 -8.49 7.48
CA GLY A 96 -9.85 -9.65 7.96
C GLY A 96 -9.79 -10.86 7.03
N GLU A 97 -10.20 -10.71 5.77
CA GLU A 97 -10.13 -11.75 4.74
C GLU A 97 -9.24 -11.32 3.59
N LEU A 98 -8.64 -12.30 2.92
CA LEU A 98 -7.89 -12.12 1.70
C LEU A 98 -8.75 -11.49 0.60
N ALA A 99 -8.27 -10.40 0.01
CA ALA A 99 -8.98 -9.59 -0.97
C ALA A 99 -8.01 -9.14 -2.09
N LEU A 100 -7.73 -10.04 -3.03
CA LEU A 100 -6.70 -9.86 -4.06
C LEU A 100 -7.14 -9.00 -5.27
N GLY A 101 -8.41 -8.63 -5.35
CA GLY A 101 -8.98 -7.98 -6.53
C GLY A 101 -10.28 -7.23 -6.23
N LYS A 102 -11.13 -7.14 -7.25
CA LYS A 102 -12.45 -6.49 -7.24
C LYS A 102 -13.48 -7.40 -7.87
N ASN A 103 -14.72 -7.34 -7.39
CA ASN A 103 -15.83 -8.00 -8.06
C ASN A 103 -16.29 -7.11 -9.23
N ILE A 104 -16.37 -7.67 -10.44
CA ILE A 104 -16.81 -6.93 -11.63
C ILE A 104 -17.96 -7.68 -12.31
N LEU A 105 -18.82 -6.92 -12.98
CA LEU A 105 -19.82 -7.50 -13.88
C LEU A 105 -19.13 -7.94 -15.16
N VAL A 106 -19.37 -9.20 -15.54
CA VAL A 106 -18.80 -9.81 -16.73
C VAL A 106 -19.93 -10.24 -17.66
N ALA A 107 -19.80 -9.95 -18.95
CA ALA A 107 -20.66 -10.50 -19.99
C ALA A 107 -19.83 -11.51 -20.80
N TYR A 108 -20.37 -12.72 -20.96
CA TYR A 108 -19.73 -13.77 -21.74
C TYR A 108 -20.38 -13.83 -23.13
N MET A 109 -19.79 -13.11 -24.10
CA MET A 109 -20.25 -13.09 -25.49
C MET A 109 -19.09 -12.70 -26.43
N PRO A 110 -19.08 -13.16 -27.70
CA PRO A 110 -18.19 -12.61 -28.71
C PRO A 110 -18.46 -11.11 -28.93
N TRP A 111 -17.41 -10.31 -29.12
CA TRP A 111 -17.56 -8.88 -29.36
C TRP A 111 -16.63 -8.41 -30.48
N GLU A 112 -17.15 -8.37 -31.71
CA GLU A 112 -16.48 -7.81 -32.91
C GLU A 112 -15.04 -8.30 -33.12
N GLY A 113 -14.69 -9.49 -32.62
CA GLY A 113 -13.33 -10.04 -32.68
C GLY A 113 -12.33 -9.46 -31.69
N TYR A 114 -12.70 -8.47 -30.87
CA TYR A 114 -11.81 -7.88 -29.86
C TYR A 114 -11.48 -8.81 -28.69
N ASN A 115 -12.32 -9.81 -28.44
CA ASN A 115 -12.08 -10.89 -27.47
C ASN A 115 -11.72 -12.22 -28.15
N PHE A 116 -11.00 -12.16 -29.28
CA PHE A 116 -10.48 -13.34 -29.95
C PHE A 116 -9.43 -14.06 -29.07
N GLU A 117 -9.47 -15.39 -29.08
CA GLU A 117 -8.64 -16.25 -28.22
C GLU A 117 -8.72 -15.86 -26.73
N ASP A 118 -7.60 -15.42 -26.13
CA ASP A 118 -7.47 -15.09 -24.72
C ASP A 118 -7.60 -13.58 -24.43
N ALA A 119 -7.96 -12.77 -25.44
CA ALA A 119 -8.11 -11.34 -25.27
C ALA A 119 -9.35 -11.00 -24.43
N VAL A 120 -9.19 -10.08 -23.48
CA VAL A 120 -10.28 -9.59 -22.62
C VAL A 120 -10.57 -8.13 -22.96
N LEU A 121 -11.81 -7.85 -23.34
CA LEU A 121 -12.29 -6.48 -23.48
C LEU A 121 -12.64 -5.92 -22.09
N ILE A 122 -12.12 -4.73 -21.78
CA ILE A 122 -12.44 -4.02 -20.54
C ILE A 122 -13.22 -2.75 -20.83
N SER A 123 -14.12 -2.39 -19.92
CA SER A 123 -14.79 -1.10 -19.97
C SER A 123 -13.87 0.00 -19.46
N ASP A 124 -13.85 1.15 -20.11
CA ASP A 124 -13.14 2.36 -19.64
C ASP A 124 -13.56 2.79 -18.23
N ARG A 125 -14.77 2.41 -17.79
CA ARG A 125 -15.23 2.62 -16.42
C ARG A 125 -14.26 2.04 -15.38
N LEU A 126 -13.57 0.94 -15.70
CA LEU A 126 -12.59 0.32 -14.80
C LEU A 126 -11.38 1.24 -14.57
N LEU A 127 -10.98 2.00 -15.60
CA LEU A 127 -9.90 2.98 -15.54
C LEU A 127 -10.34 4.25 -14.80
N TYR A 128 -11.43 4.88 -15.26
CA TYR A 128 -11.91 6.14 -14.68
C TYR A 128 -12.42 5.99 -13.24
N GLY A 129 -12.93 4.81 -12.89
CA GLY A 129 -13.32 4.46 -11.52
C GLY A 129 -12.16 4.04 -10.62
N GLY A 130 -10.93 3.96 -11.15
CA GLY A 130 -9.75 3.53 -10.38
C GLY A 130 -9.85 2.12 -9.80
N ILE A 131 -10.60 1.22 -10.45
CA ILE A 131 -10.98 -0.09 -9.88
C ILE A 131 -9.77 -1.01 -9.74
N TYR A 132 -8.91 -1.04 -10.75
CA TYR A 132 -7.69 -1.86 -10.78
C TYR A 132 -6.41 -1.03 -10.57
N THR A 133 -6.51 0.06 -9.82
CA THR A 133 -5.35 0.92 -9.49
C THR A 133 -4.52 0.28 -8.37
N SER A 134 -3.20 0.25 -8.53
CA SER A 134 -2.24 -0.20 -7.50
C SER A 134 -1.12 0.84 -7.31
N PHE A 135 -0.48 0.80 -6.14
CA PHE A 135 0.67 1.64 -5.83
C PHE A 135 1.97 0.83 -5.86
N HIS A 136 2.95 1.37 -6.58
CA HIS A 136 4.28 0.81 -6.66
C HIS A 136 5.34 1.79 -6.15
N ILE A 137 6.17 1.33 -5.23
CA ILE A 137 7.23 2.13 -4.62
C ILE A 137 8.56 1.57 -5.09
N ARG A 138 9.37 2.39 -5.77
CA ARG A 138 10.72 2.02 -6.22
C ARG A 138 11.76 2.72 -5.38
N LYS A 139 12.82 2.00 -5.02
CA LYS A 139 14.00 2.55 -4.36
C LYS A 139 15.07 2.78 -5.42
N TYR A 140 15.50 4.03 -5.57
CA TYR A 140 16.69 4.39 -6.34
C TYR A 140 17.78 4.74 -5.34
N GLU A 141 18.95 4.16 -5.52
CA GLU A 141 20.09 4.34 -4.62
C GLU A 141 21.32 4.69 -5.46
N ILE A 142 22.04 5.71 -5.02
CA ILE A 142 23.29 6.16 -5.61
C ILE A 142 24.30 6.32 -4.48
N GLN A 143 25.54 5.94 -4.76
CA GLN A 143 26.66 6.06 -3.82
C GLN A 143 27.76 6.87 -4.50
N THR A 144 28.35 7.80 -3.75
CA THR A 144 29.50 8.57 -4.19
C THR A 144 30.79 7.85 -3.82
N HIS A 145 31.73 7.81 -4.75
CA HIS A 145 33.02 7.17 -4.55
C HIS A 145 34.17 8.17 -4.54
N VAL A 146 35.27 7.80 -3.89
CA VAL A 146 36.54 8.51 -4.03
C VAL A 146 37.29 7.93 -5.21
N THR A 147 37.55 8.76 -6.22
CA THR A 147 38.29 8.36 -7.42
C THR A 147 39.70 8.92 -7.40
N SER A 148 40.56 8.46 -8.31
CA SER A 148 41.90 9.03 -8.54
C SER A 148 41.86 10.51 -8.97
N HIS A 149 40.75 10.97 -9.54
CA HIS A 149 40.54 12.35 -9.98
C HIS A 149 39.86 13.22 -8.91
N GLY A 150 39.62 12.66 -7.72
CA GLY A 150 38.96 13.34 -6.61
C GLY A 150 37.66 12.65 -6.16
N PRO A 151 37.08 13.10 -5.03
CA PRO A 151 35.83 12.56 -4.51
C PRO A 151 34.63 13.04 -5.34
N GLU A 152 33.71 12.13 -5.65
CA GLU A 152 32.41 12.49 -6.20
C GLU A 152 31.59 13.30 -5.18
N ARG A 153 30.77 14.23 -5.67
CA ARG A 153 29.97 15.14 -4.83
C ARG A 153 28.53 15.15 -5.32
N ILE A 154 27.59 15.05 -4.37
CA ILE A 154 26.18 15.33 -4.62
C ILE A 154 26.00 16.85 -4.57
N THR A 155 25.51 17.45 -5.65
CA THR A 155 25.31 18.90 -5.78
C THR A 155 24.15 19.22 -6.71
N SER A 156 23.56 20.41 -6.54
CA SER A 156 22.56 20.98 -7.45
C SER A 156 23.19 21.76 -8.63
N GLU A 157 24.50 21.99 -8.57
CA GLU A 157 25.29 22.67 -9.61
C GLU A 157 25.72 21.67 -10.69
N ILE A 158 24.80 21.34 -11.61
CA ILE A 158 25.06 20.40 -12.70
C ILE A 158 25.52 21.17 -13.95
N PRO A 159 26.75 20.94 -14.46
CA PRO A 159 27.24 21.65 -15.63
C PRO A 159 26.43 21.29 -16.88
N SER A 160 26.30 22.26 -17.78
CA SER A 160 25.64 22.07 -19.09
C SER A 160 24.16 21.65 -19.03
N LEU A 161 23.48 21.87 -17.91
CA LEU A 161 22.06 21.57 -17.75
C LEU A 161 21.22 22.85 -17.63
N GLU A 162 20.05 22.87 -18.27
CA GLU A 162 19.14 23.99 -18.19
C GLU A 162 18.47 24.10 -16.80
N ALA A 163 18.31 25.32 -16.29
CA ALA A 163 17.74 25.58 -14.96
C ALA A 163 16.34 24.99 -14.76
N HIS A 164 15.54 24.89 -15.83
CA HIS A 164 14.18 24.36 -15.75
C HIS A 164 14.11 22.86 -15.40
N LEU A 165 15.19 22.10 -15.69
CA LEU A 165 15.32 20.68 -15.36
C LEU A 165 15.72 20.48 -13.89
N LEU A 166 16.40 21.46 -13.31
CA LEU A 166 16.86 21.46 -11.91
C LEU A 166 15.76 21.91 -10.93
N ARG A 167 14.58 22.32 -11.41
CA ARG A 167 13.50 22.91 -10.61
C ARG A 167 13.01 22.07 -9.42
N ASN A 168 13.18 20.75 -9.51
CA ASN A 168 12.75 19.80 -8.49
C ASN A 168 13.89 19.43 -7.51
N LEU A 169 15.12 19.90 -7.73
CA LEU A 169 16.24 19.65 -6.83
C LEU A 169 16.28 20.65 -5.69
N SER A 170 16.57 20.15 -4.49
CA SER A 170 16.97 20.97 -3.35
C SER A 170 18.38 21.53 -3.55
N LYS A 171 18.76 22.49 -2.70
CA LYS A 171 20.11 23.09 -2.69
C LYS A 171 21.24 22.04 -2.60
N ASN A 172 20.96 20.90 -1.97
CA ASN A 172 21.92 19.81 -1.77
C ASN A 172 22.00 18.83 -2.96
N GLY A 173 21.30 19.08 -4.08
CA GLY A 173 21.28 18.18 -5.23
C GLY A 173 20.38 16.95 -5.09
N ILE A 174 19.49 16.94 -4.08
CA ILE A 174 18.53 15.85 -3.84
C ILE A 174 17.14 16.31 -4.27
N VAL A 175 16.39 15.47 -4.99
CA VAL A 175 15.00 15.75 -5.39
C VAL A 175 14.13 16.03 -4.16
N MET A 176 13.34 17.10 -4.21
CA MET A 176 12.43 17.48 -3.13
C MET A 176 11.25 16.50 -3.02
N LEU A 177 10.86 16.16 -1.79
CA LEU A 177 9.69 15.31 -1.53
C LEU A 177 8.42 15.93 -2.15
N GLY A 178 7.59 15.09 -2.77
CA GLY A 178 6.38 15.54 -3.47
C GLY A 178 6.61 16.03 -4.91
N SER A 179 7.86 16.07 -5.39
CA SER A 179 8.15 16.41 -6.78
C SER A 179 7.64 15.33 -7.74
N LYS A 180 7.10 15.76 -8.88
CA LYS A 180 6.81 14.88 -10.00
C LYS A 180 8.05 14.80 -10.89
N THR A 181 8.68 13.63 -10.88
CA THR A 181 9.83 13.27 -11.73
C THR A 181 9.36 12.65 -13.03
#